data_AF-A0A1Q8SXK7-F1
#
_entry.id   AF-A0A1Q8SXK7-F1
#
_cell.length_a   1.000
_cell.length_b   1.000
_cell.length_c   1.000
_cell.angle_alpha   90.00
_cell.angle_beta   90.00
_cell.angle_gamma   90.00
#
_symmetry.space_group_name_H-M   'P 1'
#
loop_
_entity.id
_entity.type
_entity.pdbx_description
1 polymer ?
#
loop_
_entity_poly.entity_id
_entity_poly.type
_entity_poly.pdbx_seq_one_letter_code
_entity_poly.pdbx_strand_id
1 'polypeptide(L)'
;MAPNSLTDTNSPLSADQAKRVQQALADLDASQRQWLSGYLAGLGAQAAAGTTQAGASQTTPTASTTLTVLYGSQTGNAEGVAELAAERAGAKGFDVTLLSMADASKKTLKAVERLLVVVSTQGDGDPPDPALEFHELMMGRKAPKLAGLRFAVLGLGDASYEHFCQTGKEFDARLAELGGEAIHERMDCDVDYEETAETWIDEVLESLAGDLATPPPTQVAATDASQHVQPRYSKKHPFLAEVLTSQPLNGRDSDKQTLHLELSLEESGLEYLPGDAVGVVPQNDPGHVDELIEMLKFDAESPLEEGRVLRDALLTDFEVTTLTRPFLQQWAEWSQAPELRRLLGEEARDELRDWLHGRQIIDVVEQFPVEGIDAAQFSAALRKLPPRLYSIASSQAAVPDEVHLTVAVVRYETHGRARNGVTTSYLADRIEPGDRVPIYIDRNKQFKLPDDDEAPLIMIGPGTGVAPFRAFLQEREERGAGGDNWLFFGDRRFRSDFLYQSEWLKWRQHGLLTRLDVAFSRDQADKVYVQDRLREQAETLYAWLEAGAYVYVCGDAEFMAPDVHQALRDVIREQGGHGEAGADDYLREMQQEKRYQRDIY
;
A
#
# COMPACT_ATOMS: atom_id res chain seq x y z
N MET A 1 -40.85 42.58 -30.05
CA MET A 1 -40.10 43.50 -29.18
C MET A 1 -39.16 42.65 -28.35
N ALA A 2 -37.87 42.64 -28.68
CA ALA A 2 -36.90 41.82 -27.96
C ALA A 2 -36.61 42.46 -26.59
N PRO A 3 -36.73 41.72 -25.47
CA PRO A 3 -36.47 42.30 -24.16
C PRO A 3 -34.95 42.37 -23.91
N ASN A 4 -34.51 43.51 -23.38
CA ASN A 4 -33.19 43.74 -22.77
C ASN A 4 -31.95 43.74 -23.69
N SER A 5 -31.88 44.71 -24.60
CA SER A 5 -30.59 45.20 -25.07
C SER A 5 -29.93 46.06 -23.97
N LEU A 6 -28.80 45.60 -23.40
CA LEU A 6 -27.84 46.42 -22.65
C LEU A 6 -27.51 47.74 -23.38
N THR A 7 -27.85 48.87 -22.77
CA THR A 7 -27.46 50.22 -23.17
C THR A 7 -26.56 50.83 -22.10
N ASP A 8 -25.89 51.91 -22.44
CA ASP A 8 -25.16 52.76 -21.48
C ASP A 8 -26.07 53.40 -20.41
N THR A 9 -27.38 53.44 -20.68
CA THR A 9 -28.40 53.97 -19.76
C THR A 9 -28.99 52.92 -18.81
N ASN A 10 -28.80 51.62 -19.04
CA ASN A 10 -29.36 50.54 -18.20
C ASN A 10 -28.31 49.57 -17.65
N SER A 11 -27.02 49.88 -17.83
CA SER A 11 -25.90 49.10 -17.33
C SER A 11 -24.74 50.01 -16.94
N PRO A 12 -23.80 49.58 -16.08
CA PRO A 12 -22.61 50.37 -15.73
C PRO A 12 -21.54 50.39 -16.84
N LEU A 13 -21.85 49.86 -18.03
CA LEU A 13 -20.92 49.73 -19.15
C LEU A 13 -21.03 50.95 -20.09
N SER A 14 -19.91 51.40 -20.67
CA SER A 14 -19.97 52.36 -21.78
C SER A 14 -20.70 51.77 -22.99
N ALA A 15 -21.21 52.62 -23.88
CA ALA A 15 -21.94 52.17 -25.08
C ALA A 15 -21.16 51.15 -25.93
N ASP A 16 -19.84 51.33 -26.06
CA ASP A 16 -18.97 50.38 -26.76
C ASP A 16 -18.79 49.05 -26.00
N GLN A 17 -18.69 49.09 -24.67
CA GLN A 17 -18.59 47.89 -23.83
C GLN A 17 -19.90 47.11 -23.84
N ALA A 18 -21.04 47.77 -23.70
CA ALA A 18 -22.37 47.16 -23.77
C ALA A 18 -22.61 46.46 -25.12
N LYS A 19 -22.18 47.09 -26.22
CA LYS A 19 -22.25 46.50 -27.57
C LYS A 19 -21.38 45.25 -27.71
N ARG A 20 -20.14 45.27 -27.20
CA ARG A 20 -19.25 44.09 -27.24
C ARG A 20 -19.79 42.92 -26.41
N VAL A 21 -20.33 43.22 -25.22
CA VAL A 21 -20.96 42.20 -24.37
C VAL A 21 -22.19 41.61 -25.05
N GLN A 22 -23.05 42.42 -25.66
CA GLN A 22 -24.18 41.90 -26.45
C GLN A 22 -23.74 41.02 -27.61
N GLN A 23 -22.70 41.41 -28.35
CA GLN A 23 -22.18 40.60 -29.45
C GLN A 23 -21.61 39.27 -28.94
N ALA A 24 -20.89 39.27 -27.81
CA ALA A 24 -20.34 38.06 -27.22
C ALA A 24 -21.42 37.11 -26.67
N LEU A 25 -22.58 37.63 -26.24
CA LEU A 25 -23.69 36.83 -25.71
C LEU A 25 -24.68 36.36 -26.79
N ALA A 26 -24.62 36.91 -28.00
CA ALA A 26 -25.62 36.66 -29.06
C ALA A 26 -25.65 35.20 -29.52
N ASP A 27 -24.50 34.54 -29.57
CA ASP A 27 -24.34 33.17 -30.10
C ASP A 27 -24.28 32.10 -28.99
N LEU A 28 -24.48 32.49 -27.72
CA LEU A 28 -24.44 31.55 -26.58
C LEU A 28 -25.81 30.96 -26.28
N ASP A 29 -25.85 29.67 -26.00
CA ASP A 29 -27.03 28.98 -25.47
C ASP A 29 -27.22 29.17 -23.94
N ALA A 30 -28.28 28.60 -23.37
CA ALA A 30 -28.61 28.77 -21.96
C ALA A 30 -27.55 28.18 -21.00
N SER A 31 -27.01 27.00 -21.33
CA SER A 31 -26.00 26.32 -20.52
C SER A 31 -24.66 27.06 -20.56
N GLN A 32 -24.27 27.57 -21.73
CA GLN A 32 -23.07 28.38 -21.91
C GLN A 32 -23.15 29.72 -21.17
N ARG A 33 -24.32 30.37 -21.16
CA ARG A 33 -24.54 31.60 -20.36
C ARG A 33 -24.46 31.33 -18.86
N GLN A 34 -24.98 30.19 -18.39
CA GLN A 34 -24.92 29.81 -16.98
C GLN A 34 -23.48 29.49 -16.54
N TRP A 35 -22.71 28.79 -17.38
CA TRP A 35 -21.28 28.58 -17.17
C TRP A 35 -20.50 29.91 -17.12
N LEU A 36 -20.74 30.81 -18.08
CA LEU A 36 -20.08 32.12 -18.13
C LEU A 36 -20.42 32.99 -16.91
N SER A 37 -21.65 32.90 -16.40
CA SER A 37 -22.05 33.56 -15.15
C SER A 37 -21.26 33.05 -13.94
N GLY A 38 -21.04 31.73 -13.84
CA GLY A 38 -20.21 31.14 -12.78
C GLY A 38 -18.74 31.55 -12.91
N TYR A 39 -18.21 31.56 -14.13
CA TYR A 39 -16.83 31.98 -14.42
C TYR A 39 -16.58 33.47 -14.05
N LEU A 40 -17.49 34.37 -14.43
CA LEU A 40 -17.40 35.79 -14.08
C LEU A 40 -17.58 36.03 -12.58
N ALA A 41 -18.41 35.26 -11.89
CA ALA A 41 -18.53 35.29 -10.44
C ALA A 41 -17.22 34.86 -9.75
N GLY A 42 -16.55 33.82 -10.28
CA GLY A 42 -15.23 33.38 -9.81
C GLY A 42 -14.14 34.44 -9.99
N LEU A 43 -14.13 35.14 -11.13
CA LEU A 43 -13.22 36.28 -11.35
C LEU A 43 -13.51 37.45 -10.40
N GLY A 44 -14.78 37.70 -10.08
CA GLY A 44 -15.19 38.69 -9.08
C GLY A 44 -14.70 38.33 -7.67
N ALA A 45 -14.74 37.05 -7.29
CA ALA A 45 -14.20 36.56 -6.02
C ALA A 45 -12.68 36.70 -5.95
N GLN A 46 -11.94 36.47 -7.05
CA GLN A 46 -10.51 36.73 -7.14
C GLN A 46 -10.17 38.24 -7.13
N ALA A 47 -10.99 39.09 -7.74
CA ALA A 47 -10.77 40.54 -7.78
C ALA A 47 -11.13 41.23 -6.45
N ALA A 48 -12.14 40.73 -5.72
CA ALA A 48 -12.51 41.23 -4.39
C ALA A 48 -11.45 40.88 -3.32
N ALA A 49 -10.64 39.84 -3.54
CA ALA A 49 -9.45 39.56 -2.74
C ALA A 49 -8.30 40.56 -2.97
N GLY A 50 -8.39 41.44 -3.98
CA GLY A 50 -7.31 42.32 -4.42
C GLY A 50 -7.39 43.80 -4.02
N THR A 51 -8.47 44.28 -3.39
CA THR A 51 -8.59 45.73 -3.08
C THR A 51 -9.33 46.02 -1.79
N THR A 52 -8.59 46.12 -0.67
CA THR A 52 -8.90 47.04 0.44
C THR A 52 -7.60 47.49 1.14
N GLN A 53 -7.06 48.64 0.69
CA GLN A 53 -6.29 49.59 1.50
C GLN A 53 -7.14 50.88 1.50
N ALA A 54 -7.37 51.64 2.58
CA ALA A 54 -6.58 51.80 3.78
C ALA A 54 -7.43 52.23 4.99
N GLY A 55 -7.10 51.68 6.14
CA GLY A 55 -7.25 52.29 7.46
C GLY A 55 -6.07 51.76 8.29
N ALA A 56 -5.12 52.63 8.62
CA ALA A 56 -3.83 52.24 9.18
C ALA A 56 -3.99 51.43 10.48
N SER A 57 -3.62 50.16 10.40
CA SER A 57 -2.95 49.41 11.46
C SER A 57 -1.93 48.56 10.72
N GLN A 58 -0.64 48.79 10.98
CA GLN A 58 0.43 47.95 10.46
C GLN A 58 0.28 46.56 11.09
N THR A 59 -0.50 45.68 10.48
CA THR A 59 -0.34 44.25 10.68
C THR A 59 0.79 43.81 9.75
N THR A 60 1.95 43.60 10.34
CA THR A 60 3.02 42.77 9.78
C THR A 60 2.38 41.51 9.18
N PRO A 61 2.74 41.05 7.97
CA PRO A 61 2.26 39.76 7.49
C PRO A 61 2.66 38.72 8.54
N THR A 62 1.69 38.10 9.19
CA THR A 62 1.93 36.93 10.02
C THR A 62 2.51 35.90 9.07
N ALA A 63 3.80 35.58 9.20
CA ALA A 63 4.43 34.55 8.39
C ALA A 63 3.63 33.26 8.60
N SER A 64 2.96 32.76 7.56
CA SER A 64 2.39 31.43 7.60
C SER A 64 3.53 30.45 7.79
N THR A 65 3.44 29.64 8.84
CA THR A 65 4.48 28.67 9.16
C THR A 65 4.28 27.49 8.22
N THR A 66 5.17 27.35 7.24
CA THR A 66 5.07 26.28 6.23
C THR A 66 5.57 24.96 6.80
N LEU A 67 4.85 23.88 6.50
CA LEU A 67 5.22 22.51 6.83
C LEU A 67 5.19 21.65 5.56
N THR A 68 6.31 21.01 5.22
CA THR A 68 6.32 20.01 4.14
C THR A 68 6.16 18.62 4.74
N VAL A 69 5.21 17.85 4.22
CA VAL A 69 5.04 16.43 4.53
C VAL A 69 5.46 15.64 3.30
N LEU A 70 6.51 14.84 3.43
CA LEU A 70 7.09 14.04 2.37
C LEU A 70 6.79 12.56 2.62
N TYR A 71 6.31 11.85 1.61
CA TYR A 71 5.99 10.44 1.75
C TYR A 71 6.62 9.51 0.71
N GLY A 72 6.98 8.30 1.15
CA GLY A 72 7.41 7.20 0.29
C GLY A 72 6.60 5.95 0.60
N SER A 73 5.80 5.48 -0.36
CA SER A 73 4.80 4.43 -0.14
C SER A 73 4.75 3.46 -1.33
N GLN A 74 4.72 2.15 -1.06
CA GLN A 74 4.49 1.12 -2.09
C GLN A 74 2.99 0.82 -2.24
N THR A 75 2.33 0.51 -1.12
CA THR A 75 0.93 0.04 -1.09
C THR A 75 -0.08 1.13 -0.69
N GLY A 76 0.38 2.34 -0.34
CA GLY A 76 -0.49 3.45 0.05
C GLY A 76 -0.53 3.75 1.55
N ASN A 77 -0.07 2.85 2.42
CA ASN A 77 -0.12 3.05 3.88
C ASN A 77 0.61 4.31 4.36
N ALA A 78 1.86 4.52 3.92
CA ALA A 78 2.64 5.70 4.30
C ALA A 78 2.07 6.99 3.69
N GLU A 79 1.44 6.90 2.51
CA GLU A 79 0.75 8.02 1.88
C GLU A 79 -0.49 8.42 2.70
N GLY A 80 -1.31 7.47 3.15
CA GLY A 80 -2.47 7.74 4.00
C GLY A 80 -2.09 8.36 5.35
N VAL A 81 -1.00 7.92 5.98
CA VAL A 81 -0.47 8.54 7.21
C VAL A 81 0.00 9.97 6.94
N ALA A 82 0.63 10.22 5.77
CA ALA A 82 1.06 11.57 5.39
C ALA A 82 -0.12 12.50 5.07
N GLU A 83 -1.17 11.99 4.42
CA GLU A 83 -2.44 12.71 4.20
C GLU A 83 -3.07 13.11 5.54
N LEU A 84 -3.11 12.19 6.51
CA LEU A 84 -3.60 12.46 7.86
C LEU A 84 -2.75 13.52 8.58
N ALA A 85 -1.42 13.41 8.51
CA ALA A 85 -0.52 14.41 9.09
C ALA A 85 -0.74 15.79 8.47
N ALA A 86 -0.97 15.85 7.16
CA ALA A 86 -1.24 17.09 6.45
C ALA A 86 -2.59 17.71 6.86
N GLU A 87 -3.64 16.90 6.99
CA GLU A 87 -4.95 17.35 7.47
C GLU A 87 -4.86 17.93 8.89
N ARG A 88 -4.25 17.19 9.82
CA ARG A 88 -4.10 17.62 11.23
C ARG A 88 -3.22 18.86 11.36
N ALA A 89 -2.17 18.98 10.55
CA ALA A 89 -1.33 20.17 10.50
C ALA A 89 -2.10 21.40 9.97
N GLY A 90 -2.89 21.23 8.90
CA GLY A 90 -3.75 22.29 8.37
C GLY A 90 -4.77 22.78 9.41
N ALA A 91 -5.37 21.85 10.17
CA ALA A 91 -6.28 22.18 11.26
C ALA A 91 -5.62 22.96 12.41
N LYS A 92 -4.30 22.78 12.62
CA LYS A 92 -3.49 23.56 13.58
C LYS A 92 -2.95 24.87 12.99
N GLY A 93 -3.23 25.20 11.74
CA GLY A 93 -2.90 26.48 11.11
C GLY A 93 -1.56 26.52 10.36
N PHE A 94 -0.95 25.37 10.09
CA PHE A 94 0.22 25.30 9.20
C PHE A 94 -0.20 25.46 7.73
N ASP A 95 0.68 26.07 6.94
CA ASP A 95 0.57 26.05 5.47
C ASP A 95 1.27 24.78 4.96
N VAL A 96 0.48 23.76 4.58
CA VAL A 96 0.99 22.41 4.36
C VAL A 96 1.25 22.13 2.88
N THR A 97 2.44 21.62 2.58
CA THR A 97 2.79 21.04 1.28
C THR A 97 2.95 19.53 1.43
N LEU A 98 2.02 18.75 0.90
CA LEU A 98 2.13 17.29 0.82
C LEU A 98 2.80 16.90 -0.50
N LEU A 99 3.86 16.08 -0.45
CA LEU A 99 4.66 15.71 -1.61
C LEU A 99 5.06 14.23 -1.60
N SER A 100 5.00 13.58 -2.77
CA SER A 100 5.61 12.26 -2.98
C SER A 100 7.12 12.38 -3.11
N MET A 101 7.87 11.40 -2.60
CA MET A 101 9.32 11.33 -2.80
C MET A 101 9.71 11.26 -4.28
N ALA A 102 8.85 10.74 -5.16
CA ALA A 102 9.11 10.70 -6.61
C ALA A 102 9.18 12.09 -7.23
N ASP A 103 8.48 13.06 -6.65
CA ASP A 103 8.42 14.45 -7.12
C ASP A 103 9.41 15.36 -6.35
N ALA A 104 10.11 14.81 -5.36
CA ALA A 104 11.00 15.55 -4.49
C ALA A 104 12.39 15.71 -5.11
N SER A 105 12.89 16.95 -5.12
CA SER A 105 14.20 17.26 -5.68
C SER A 105 15.11 17.95 -4.65
N LYS A 106 16.41 17.98 -4.96
CA LYS A 106 17.39 18.79 -4.23
C LYS A 106 16.98 20.26 -4.11
N LYS A 107 16.29 20.81 -5.12
CA LYS A 107 15.82 22.19 -5.11
C LYS A 107 14.68 22.37 -4.12
N THR A 108 13.76 21.41 -4.09
CA THR A 108 12.62 21.38 -3.15
C THR A 108 13.13 21.39 -1.71
N LEU A 109 13.98 20.42 -1.34
CA LEU A 109 14.52 20.28 0.02
C LEU A 109 15.23 21.53 0.57
N LYS A 110 15.97 22.25 -0.27
CA LYS A 110 16.70 23.46 0.17
C LYS A 110 15.78 24.62 0.56
N ALA A 111 14.53 24.59 0.12
CA ALA A 111 13.53 25.61 0.46
C ALA A 111 12.68 25.22 1.68
N VAL A 112 12.85 24.00 2.21
CA VAL A 112 12.05 23.48 3.32
C VAL A 112 12.71 23.87 4.64
N GLU A 113 11.93 24.50 5.52
CA GLU A 113 12.34 24.81 6.90
C GLU A 113 11.83 23.77 7.90
N ARG A 114 10.67 23.15 7.62
CA ARG A 114 10.03 22.14 8.48
C ARG A 114 9.59 20.95 7.62
N LEU A 115 10.05 19.76 7.99
CA LEU A 115 9.83 18.54 7.23
C LEU A 115 9.32 17.41 8.12
N LEU A 116 8.18 16.81 7.75
CA LEU A 116 7.79 15.50 8.21
C LEU A 116 8.08 14.49 7.11
N VAL A 117 8.76 13.40 7.45
CA VAL A 117 8.97 12.27 6.54
C VAL A 117 8.16 11.08 7.01
N VAL A 118 7.33 10.53 6.13
CA VAL A 118 6.56 9.31 6.38
C VAL A 118 6.93 8.28 5.32
N VAL A 119 7.61 7.20 5.69
CA VAL A 119 8.19 6.31 4.68
C VAL A 119 8.09 4.84 5.08
N SER A 120 7.66 4.01 4.14
CA SER A 120 7.65 2.55 4.29
C SER A 120 9.02 1.94 3.97
N THR A 121 9.26 0.71 4.41
CA THR A 121 10.41 -0.10 4.04
C THR A 121 9.93 -1.36 3.32
N GLN A 122 10.61 -1.79 2.25
CA GLN A 122 10.26 -2.94 1.42
C GLN A 122 11.33 -4.02 1.50
N GLY A 123 10.92 -5.28 1.38
CA GLY A 123 11.83 -6.44 1.27
C GLY A 123 12.95 -6.44 2.31
N ASP A 124 14.19 -6.45 1.83
CA ASP A 124 15.43 -6.49 2.61
C ASP A 124 15.91 -5.11 3.11
N GLY A 125 14.98 -4.20 3.40
CA GLY A 125 15.31 -2.88 3.93
C GLY A 125 15.37 -1.77 2.89
N ASP A 126 14.90 -2.04 1.67
CA ASP A 126 14.91 -1.09 0.57
C ASP A 126 13.81 -0.01 0.72
N PRO A 127 14.01 1.20 0.18
CA PRO A 127 12.94 2.17 0.05
C PRO A 127 11.89 1.70 -0.97
N PRO A 128 10.63 2.14 -0.85
CA PRO A 128 9.59 1.85 -1.84
C PRO A 128 9.94 2.47 -3.19
N ASP A 129 9.37 1.94 -4.28
CA ASP A 129 9.74 2.32 -5.65
C ASP A 129 9.68 3.84 -5.88
N PRO A 130 8.62 4.56 -5.46
CA PRO A 130 8.56 6.02 -5.61
C PRO A 130 9.61 6.79 -4.80
N ALA A 131 10.28 6.16 -3.82
CA ALA A 131 11.27 6.79 -2.97
C ALA A 131 12.72 6.48 -3.35
N LEU A 132 12.97 5.51 -4.23
CA LEU A 132 14.32 5.03 -4.59
C LEU A 132 15.26 6.17 -5.00
N GLU A 133 14.88 6.97 -6.00
CA GLU A 133 15.75 8.04 -6.51
C GLU A 133 16.04 9.13 -5.47
N PHE A 134 15.02 9.46 -4.66
CA PHE A 134 15.16 10.45 -3.61
C PHE A 134 16.07 9.93 -2.48
N HIS A 135 15.94 8.65 -2.13
CA HIS A 135 16.82 7.97 -1.19
C HIS A 135 18.27 7.97 -1.69
N GLU A 136 18.52 7.56 -2.94
CA GLU A 136 19.85 7.58 -3.55
C GLU A 136 20.47 8.99 -3.55
N LEU A 137 19.67 10.02 -3.87
CA LEU A 137 20.09 11.41 -3.82
C LEU A 137 20.54 11.82 -2.42
N MET A 138 19.80 11.42 -1.40
CA MET A 138 20.01 11.77 0.00
C MET A 138 21.19 11.02 0.62
N MET A 139 21.34 9.73 0.32
CA MET A 139 22.49 8.93 0.77
C MET A 139 23.76 9.28 -0.03
N GLY A 140 23.61 9.74 -1.26
CA GLY A 140 24.71 10.10 -2.15
C GLY A 140 25.49 11.36 -1.76
N ARG A 141 26.64 11.54 -2.41
CA ARG A 141 27.53 12.72 -2.24
C ARG A 141 26.92 14.03 -2.74
N LYS A 142 25.84 13.95 -3.52
CA LYS A 142 25.14 15.09 -4.10
C LYS A 142 24.06 15.67 -3.17
N ALA A 143 23.83 15.09 -2.00
CA ALA A 143 22.85 15.56 -1.03
C ALA A 143 23.05 17.06 -0.67
N PRO A 144 21.97 17.84 -0.50
CA PRO A 144 22.07 19.22 -0.03
C PRO A 144 22.48 19.29 1.44
N LYS A 145 23.15 20.38 1.84
CA LYS A 145 23.22 20.75 3.27
C LYS A 145 21.88 21.33 3.69
N LEU A 146 21.41 20.95 4.87
CA LEU A 146 20.08 21.23 5.40
C LEU A 146 20.15 22.04 6.70
N ALA A 147 21.11 22.96 6.79
CA ALA A 147 21.25 23.81 7.97
C ALA A 147 19.99 24.67 8.16
N GLY A 148 19.38 24.57 9.34
CA GLY A 148 18.13 25.26 9.67
C GLY A 148 16.85 24.48 9.31
N LEU A 149 16.99 23.27 8.74
CA LEU A 149 15.86 22.35 8.60
C LEU A 149 15.51 21.76 9.96
N ARG A 150 14.24 21.83 10.34
CA ARG A 150 13.66 21.11 11.46
C ARG A 150 12.88 19.91 10.94
N PHE A 151 13.12 18.71 11.45
CA PHE A 151 12.51 17.52 10.88
C PHE A 151 12.06 16.48 11.92
N ALA A 152 11.08 15.65 11.55
CA ALA A 152 10.74 14.43 12.25
C ALA A 152 10.45 13.32 11.22
N VAL A 153 10.75 12.07 11.58
CA VAL A 153 10.60 10.91 10.69
C VAL A 153 9.71 9.86 11.34
N LEU A 154 8.76 9.32 10.59
CA LEU A 154 7.98 8.15 10.93
C LEU A 154 8.23 7.08 9.86
N GLY A 155 8.76 5.93 10.30
CA GLY A 155 8.97 4.74 9.49
C GLY A 155 7.82 3.76 9.64
N LEU A 156 7.36 3.17 8.53
CA LEU A 156 6.46 2.02 8.53
C LEU A 156 7.25 0.78 8.09
N GLY A 157 7.08 -0.32 8.82
CA GLY A 157 7.71 -1.59 8.51
C GLY A 157 6.98 -2.76 9.18
N ASP A 158 7.60 -3.94 9.14
CA ASP A 158 7.12 -5.12 9.82
C ASP A 158 8.23 -5.66 10.73
N ALA A 159 7.96 -5.76 12.04
CA ALA A 159 8.96 -6.15 13.03
C ALA A 159 9.39 -7.63 12.94
N SER A 160 8.75 -8.41 12.06
CA SER A 160 9.19 -9.77 11.70
C SER A 160 10.35 -9.79 10.69
N TYR A 161 10.62 -8.68 10.00
CA TYR A 161 11.74 -8.56 9.05
C TYR A 161 13.02 -8.09 9.75
N GLU A 162 14.17 -8.52 9.21
CA GLU A 162 15.49 -8.12 9.73
C GLU A 162 15.67 -6.59 9.70
N HIS A 163 15.28 -5.97 8.58
CA HIS A 163 15.45 -4.55 8.31
C HIS A 163 14.21 -3.72 8.68
N PHE A 164 13.64 -3.96 9.87
CA PHE A 164 12.48 -3.23 10.38
C PHE A 164 12.67 -1.69 10.32
N CYS A 165 11.81 -0.98 9.58
CA CYS A 165 11.84 0.47 9.39
C CYS A 165 13.19 1.04 8.91
N GLN A 166 14.00 0.25 8.21
CA GLN A 166 15.36 0.64 7.79
C GLN A 166 15.39 1.95 7.00
N THR A 167 14.50 2.12 6.02
CA THR A 167 14.43 3.35 5.22
C THR A 167 14.17 4.59 6.08
N GLY A 168 13.27 4.48 7.07
CA GLY A 168 12.99 5.56 8.01
C GLY A 168 14.21 5.91 8.88
N LYS A 169 14.91 4.89 9.40
CA LYS A 169 16.15 5.04 10.18
C LYS A 169 17.24 5.74 9.39
N GLU A 170 17.40 5.39 8.11
CA GLU A 170 18.38 5.99 7.24
C GLU A 170 18.07 7.46 6.95
N PHE A 171 16.81 7.81 6.64
CA PHE A 171 16.43 9.21 6.45
C PHE A 171 16.65 10.04 7.71
N ASP A 172 16.25 9.55 8.87
CA ASP A 172 16.42 10.22 10.16
C ASP A 172 17.89 10.53 10.45
N ALA A 173 18.75 9.51 10.39
CA ALA A 173 20.19 9.67 10.56
C ALA A 173 20.79 10.63 9.53
N ARG A 174 20.39 10.49 8.26
CA ARG A 174 20.95 11.26 7.17
C ARG A 174 20.54 12.74 7.21
N LEU A 175 19.31 13.05 7.59
CA LEU A 175 18.84 14.42 7.75
C LEU A 175 19.63 15.15 8.85
N ALA A 176 19.89 14.46 9.97
CA ALA A 176 20.74 14.99 11.04
C ALA A 176 22.18 15.23 10.57
N GLU A 177 22.81 14.26 9.88
CA GLU A 177 24.16 14.41 9.32
C GLU A 177 24.30 15.60 8.35
N LEU A 178 23.24 15.90 7.59
CA LEU A 178 23.21 17.01 6.64
C LEU A 178 22.96 18.38 7.31
N GLY A 179 22.78 18.41 8.63
CA GLY A 179 22.65 19.61 9.45
C GLY A 179 21.22 19.98 9.84
N GLY A 180 20.26 19.06 9.64
CA GLY A 180 18.90 19.21 10.16
C GLY A 180 18.84 18.98 11.68
N GLU A 181 17.85 19.58 12.32
CA GLU A 181 17.54 19.44 13.73
C GLU A 181 16.28 18.56 13.89
N ALA A 182 16.45 17.42 14.56
CA ALA A 182 15.32 16.56 14.90
C ALA A 182 14.45 17.24 15.97
N ILE A 183 13.16 17.47 15.67
CA ILE A 183 12.22 18.13 16.59
C ILE A 183 11.49 17.16 17.51
N HIS A 184 11.48 15.88 17.13
CA HIS A 184 10.86 14.79 17.85
C HIS A 184 11.63 13.51 17.55
N GLU A 185 11.58 12.55 18.46
CA GLU A 185 12.17 11.24 18.22
C GLU A 185 11.47 10.53 17.05
N ARG A 186 12.25 9.83 16.23
CA ARG A 186 11.75 8.99 15.13
C ARG A 186 10.82 7.92 15.70
N MET A 187 9.72 7.66 15.01
CA MET A 187 8.83 6.54 15.32
C MET A 187 9.00 5.42 14.29
N ASP A 188 9.16 4.19 14.77
CA ASP A 188 9.24 2.98 13.95
C ASP A 188 7.94 2.17 14.18
N CYS A 189 6.98 2.26 13.25
CA CYS A 189 5.68 1.61 13.35
C CYS A 189 5.68 0.19 12.72
N ASP A 190 5.07 -0.78 13.41
CA ASP A 190 4.79 -2.13 12.91
C ASP A 190 3.47 -2.14 12.07
N VAL A 191 3.03 -3.30 11.59
CA VAL A 191 1.85 -3.48 10.71
C VAL A 191 0.52 -2.95 11.26
N ASP A 192 0.40 -2.80 12.58
CA ASP A 192 -0.68 -2.18 13.35
C ASP A 192 -0.39 -0.70 13.68
N TYR A 193 0.19 0.02 12.72
CA TYR A 193 0.73 1.37 12.87
C TYR A 193 -0.27 2.48 13.26
N GLU A 194 -1.57 2.30 13.03
CA GLU A 194 -2.52 3.43 12.98
C GLU A 194 -2.53 4.26 14.26
N GLU A 195 -2.71 3.63 15.43
CA GLU A 195 -2.76 4.35 16.70
C GLU A 195 -1.43 5.02 17.04
N THR A 196 -0.33 4.28 16.89
CA THR A 196 1.03 4.81 17.11
C THR A 196 1.33 6.02 16.22
N ALA A 197 0.96 5.95 14.94
CA ALA A 197 1.14 7.04 14.00
C ALA A 197 0.26 8.25 14.33
N GLU A 198 -1.00 8.03 14.71
CA GLU A 198 -1.90 9.10 15.13
C GLU A 198 -1.36 9.86 16.35
N THR A 199 -0.92 9.14 17.39
CA THR A 199 -0.32 9.76 18.58
C THR A 199 0.95 10.52 18.25
N TRP A 200 1.86 9.92 17.48
CA TRP A 200 3.12 10.56 17.10
C TRP A 200 2.90 11.83 16.28
N ILE A 201 1.94 11.83 15.34
CA ILE A 201 1.58 13.03 14.57
C ILE A 201 1.16 14.16 15.51
N ASP A 202 0.32 13.87 16.50
CA ASP A 202 -0.17 14.89 17.43
C ASP A 202 0.98 15.51 18.26
N GLU A 203 1.89 14.67 18.78
CA GLU A 203 3.06 15.08 19.56
C GLU A 203 4.05 15.93 18.75
N VAL A 204 4.31 15.53 17.51
CA VAL A 204 5.18 16.26 16.58
C VAL A 204 4.58 17.62 16.24
N LEU A 205 3.29 17.67 15.92
CA LEU A 205 2.61 18.92 15.60
C LEU A 205 2.51 19.85 16.81
N GLU A 206 2.39 19.32 18.03
CA GLU A 206 2.48 20.11 19.26
C GLU A 206 3.89 20.68 19.47
N SER A 207 4.92 19.90 19.19
CA SER A 207 6.33 20.35 19.24
C SER A 207 6.64 21.46 18.22
N LEU A 208 5.92 21.49 17.10
CA LEU A 208 5.98 22.55 16.09
C LEU A 208 5.08 23.75 16.42
N ALA A 209 4.03 23.57 17.22
CA ALA A 209 3.05 24.63 17.51
C ALA A 209 3.65 25.82 18.29
N GLY A 210 4.77 25.61 19.00
CA GLY A 210 5.53 26.70 19.63
C GLY A 210 6.07 27.75 18.65
N ASP A 211 6.11 27.43 17.35
CA ASP A 211 6.53 28.34 16.27
C ASP A 211 5.39 29.20 15.72
N LEU A 212 4.13 28.86 15.99
CA LEU A 212 2.97 29.59 15.48
C LEU A 212 2.79 30.88 16.29
N ALA A 213 2.86 32.03 15.62
CA ALA A 213 2.40 33.28 16.23
C ALA A 213 0.91 33.12 16.60
N THR A 214 0.56 33.34 17.88
CA THR A 214 -0.79 33.18 18.40
C THR A 214 -1.79 33.94 17.52
N PRO A 215 -2.70 33.26 16.81
CA PRO A 215 -3.74 33.96 16.08
C PRO A 215 -4.75 34.55 17.08
N PRO A 216 -5.32 35.75 16.83
CA PRO A 216 -6.46 36.21 17.61
C PRO A 216 -7.64 35.24 17.42
N PRO A 217 -8.54 35.12 18.43
CA PRO A 217 -9.69 34.22 18.34
C PRO A 217 -10.57 34.65 17.17
N THR A 218 -10.49 33.87 16.09
CA THR A 218 -11.37 34.06 14.94
C THR A 218 -12.61 33.24 15.21
N GLN A 219 -13.75 33.92 15.38
CA GLN A 219 -15.04 33.25 15.37
C GLN A 219 -15.25 32.66 13.98
N VAL A 220 -15.07 31.34 13.88
CA VAL A 220 -15.37 30.58 12.67
C VAL A 220 -16.89 30.54 12.56
N ALA A 221 -17.45 31.31 11.61
CA ALA A 221 -18.79 31.05 11.14
C ALA A 221 -18.75 29.68 10.45
N ALA A 222 -19.51 28.72 10.98
CA ALA A 222 -19.66 27.40 10.39
C ALA A 222 -20.22 27.53 8.97
N THR A 223 -19.34 27.48 7.97
CA THR A 223 -19.72 27.03 6.63
C THR A 223 -19.75 25.52 6.67
N ASP A 224 -20.90 24.93 6.39
CA ASP A 224 -21.09 23.48 6.27
C ASP A 224 -19.93 22.90 5.48
N ALA A 225 -19.10 22.14 6.17
CA ALA A 225 -18.11 21.28 5.55
C ALA A 225 -18.87 20.35 4.61
N SER A 226 -18.45 20.31 3.35
CA SER A 226 -18.72 19.18 2.47
C SER A 226 -18.48 17.90 3.27
N GLN A 227 -19.54 17.13 3.49
CA GLN A 227 -19.48 15.86 4.19
C GLN A 227 -18.50 14.96 3.43
N HIS A 228 -17.25 14.87 3.88
CA HIS A 228 -16.42 13.71 3.61
C HIS A 228 -17.15 12.54 4.29
N VAL A 229 -17.90 11.79 3.49
CA VAL A 229 -18.50 10.54 3.94
C VAL A 229 -17.33 9.61 4.22
N GLN A 230 -16.98 9.48 5.51
CA GLN A 230 -16.04 8.46 5.95
C GLN A 230 -16.51 7.11 5.41
N PRO A 231 -15.62 6.29 4.83
CA PRO A 231 -16.02 5.00 4.30
C PRO A 231 -16.68 4.19 5.42
N ARG A 232 -17.86 3.62 5.13
CA ARG A 232 -18.67 2.86 6.10
C ARG A 232 -17.90 1.68 6.71
N TYR A 233 -16.94 1.15 5.96
CA TYR A 233 -16.10 0.02 6.35
C TYR A 233 -14.63 0.37 6.16
N SER A 234 -13.79 -0.11 7.08
CA SER A 234 -12.35 0.13 7.11
C SER A 234 -11.65 -0.99 7.88
N LYS A 235 -10.31 -0.95 7.97
CA LYS A 235 -9.55 -1.91 8.80
C LYS A 235 -10.04 -1.94 10.27
N LYS A 236 -10.42 -0.80 10.84
CA LYS A 236 -10.96 -0.70 12.22
C LYS A 236 -12.43 -1.16 12.31
N HIS A 237 -13.17 -1.13 11.20
CA HIS A 237 -14.57 -1.52 11.11
C HIS A 237 -14.81 -2.38 9.86
N PRO A 238 -14.36 -3.65 9.87
CA PRO A 238 -14.46 -4.51 8.69
C PRO A 238 -15.90 -4.88 8.36
N PHE A 239 -16.18 -5.09 7.08
CA PHE A 239 -17.44 -5.63 6.60
C PHE A 239 -17.47 -7.15 6.77
N LEU A 240 -18.57 -7.69 7.29
CA LEU A 240 -18.76 -9.15 7.42
C LEU A 240 -19.33 -9.72 6.11
N ALA A 241 -18.44 -10.05 5.17
CA ALA A 241 -18.80 -10.61 3.87
C ALA A 241 -19.17 -12.08 3.99
N GLU A 242 -20.28 -12.48 3.37
CA GLU A 242 -20.66 -13.89 3.26
C GLU A 242 -19.77 -14.61 2.24
N VAL A 243 -19.29 -15.80 2.59
CA VAL A 243 -18.56 -16.66 1.66
C VAL A 243 -19.56 -17.35 0.74
N LEU A 244 -19.54 -17.01 -0.53
CA LEU A 244 -20.43 -17.59 -1.55
C LEU A 244 -19.87 -18.91 -2.07
N THR A 245 -18.57 -18.92 -2.37
CA THR A 245 -17.87 -20.07 -2.94
C THR A 245 -16.52 -20.25 -2.27
N SER A 246 -16.16 -21.51 -2.01
CA SER A 246 -14.80 -21.94 -1.69
C SER A 246 -14.47 -23.18 -2.51
N GLN A 247 -13.62 -23.00 -3.52
CA GLN A 247 -13.34 -24.04 -4.51
C GLN A 247 -11.83 -24.29 -4.64
N PRO A 248 -11.36 -25.55 -4.48
CA PRO A 248 -9.99 -25.92 -4.85
C PRO A 248 -9.73 -25.73 -6.34
N LEU A 249 -8.66 -25.02 -6.69
CA LEU A 249 -8.20 -24.81 -8.05
C LEU A 249 -7.23 -25.89 -8.54
N ASN A 250 -6.53 -26.54 -7.61
CA ASN A 250 -5.61 -27.61 -7.96
C ASN A 250 -6.33 -28.93 -8.26
N GLY A 251 -5.72 -29.75 -9.10
CA GLY A 251 -6.11 -31.14 -9.32
C GLY A 251 -5.77 -32.04 -8.12
N ARG A 252 -6.44 -33.19 -8.03
CA ARG A 252 -6.34 -34.13 -6.89
C ARG A 252 -4.92 -34.62 -6.56
N ASP A 253 -4.03 -34.64 -7.55
CA ASP A 253 -2.65 -35.14 -7.40
C ASP A 253 -1.64 -34.01 -7.07
N SER A 254 -2.12 -32.78 -6.81
CA SER A 254 -1.26 -31.68 -6.40
C SER A 254 -0.79 -31.86 -4.95
N ASP A 255 0.43 -31.40 -4.69
CA ASP A 255 0.96 -31.22 -3.33
C ASP A 255 0.75 -29.78 -2.82
N LYS A 256 -0.02 -28.97 -3.54
CA LYS A 256 -0.50 -27.64 -3.14
C LYS A 256 -2.01 -27.67 -2.92
N GLN A 257 -2.47 -26.75 -2.10
CA GLN A 257 -3.88 -26.40 -1.99
C GLN A 257 -4.01 -24.91 -2.27
N THR A 258 -4.65 -24.55 -3.38
CA THR A 258 -4.97 -23.18 -3.77
C THR A 258 -6.48 -23.09 -3.95
N LEU A 259 -7.09 -22.11 -3.30
CA LEU A 259 -8.53 -21.90 -3.28
C LEU A 259 -8.90 -20.69 -4.12
N HIS A 260 -10.00 -20.81 -4.85
CA HIS A 260 -10.80 -19.69 -5.31
C HIS A 260 -11.87 -19.42 -4.26
N LEU A 261 -11.91 -18.20 -3.75
CA LEU A 261 -12.95 -17.75 -2.84
C LEU A 261 -13.76 -16.64 -3.49
N GLU A 262 -15.08 -16.68 -3.32
CA GLU A 262 -16.00 -15.62 -3.72
C GLU A 262 -16.67 -15.08 -2.46
N LEU A 263 -16.56 -13.77 -2.22
CA LEU A 263 -17.12 -13.10 -1.05
C LEU A 263 -18.18 -12.10 -1.52
N SER A 264 -19.37 -12.17 -0.92
CA SER A 264 -20.46 -11.23 -1.22
C SER A 264 -20.12 -9.83 -0.70
N LEU A 265 -20.38 -8.83 -1.53
CA LEU A 265 -20.36 -7.41 -1.22
C LEU A 265 -21.77 -6.80 -1.18
N GLU A 266 -22.82 -7.61 -1.28
CA GLU A 266 -24.20 -7.13 -1.31
C GLU A 266 -24.49 -6.26 -0.07
N GLU A 267 -25.17 -5.13 -0.29
CA GLU A 267 -25.53 -4.13 0.74
C GLU A 267 -24.35 -3.44 1.47
N SER A 268 -23.10 -3.75 1.10
CA SER A 268 -21.92 -3.15 1.71
C SER A 268 -21.66 -1.72 1.22
N GLY A 269 -21.91 -1.46 -0.08
CA GLY A 269 -21.48 -0.24 -0.74
C GLY A 269 -19.95 -0.14 -0.88
N LEU A 270 -19.23 -1.26 -0.74
CA LEU A 270 -17.79 -1.33 -1.01
C LEU A 270 -17.54 -1.28 -2.51
N GLU A 271 -16.59 -0.43 -2.90
CA GLU A 271 -16.14 -0.27 -4.28
C GLU A 271 -14.64 -0.57 -4.37
N TYR A 272 -14.25 -1.36 -5.36
CA TYR A 272 -12.87 -1.71 -5.67
C TYR A 272 -12.61 -1.68 -7.18
N LEU A 273 -11.35 -1.51 -7.54
CA LEU A 273 -10.87 -1.61 -8.92
C LEU A 273 -9.89 -2.78 -9.05
N PRO A 274 -9.76 -3.39 -10.24
CA PRO A 274 -8.71 -4.36 -10.51
C PRO A 274 -7.34 -3.85 -10.04
N GLY A 275 -6.59 -4.73 -9.37
CA GLY A 275 -5.30 -4.39 -8.75
C GLY A 275 -5.39 -3.82 -7.33
N ASP A 276 -6.59 -3.58 -6.79
CA ASP A 276 -6.77 -3.42 -5.33
C ASP A 276 -6.58 -4.75 -4.59
N ALA A 277 -6.46 -4.68 -3.27
CA ALA A 277 -6.39 -5.83 -2.38
C ALA A 277 -7.59 -5.90 -1.44
N VAL A 278 -7.88 -7.10 -0.94
CA VAL A 278 -8.80 -7.32 0.19
C VAL A 278 -7.99 -7.65 1.42
N GLY A 279 -8.19 -6.88 2.49
CA GLY A 279 -7.70 -7.22 3.82
C GLY A 279 -8.68 -8.14 4.52
N VAL A 280 -8.26 -9.37 4.78
CA VAL A 280 -9.02 -10.36 5.56
C VAL A 280 -8.55 -10.31 7.01
N VAL A 281 -9.46 -10.06 7.95
CA VAL A 281 -9.15 -10.12 9.39
C VAL A 281 -9.28 -11.59 9.85
N PRO A 282 -8.17 -12.25 10.23
CA PRO A 282 -8.21 -13.69 10.53
C PRO A 282 -8.59 -13.98 11.98
N GLN A 283 -8.73 -15.27 12.26
CA GLN A 283 -8.70 -15.81 13.62
C GLN A 283 -7.59 -16.85 13.74
N ASN A 284 -6.89 -16.84 14.88
CA ASN A 284 -5.91 -17.86 15.20
C ASN A 284 -6.54 -19.25 15.29
N ASP A 285 -5.72 -20.27 15.13
CA ASP A 285 -6.17 -21.66 15.29
C ASP A 285 -6.54 -21.92 16.77
N PRO A 286 -7.77 -22.35 17.07
CA PRO A 286 -8.18 -22.61 18.46
C PRO A 286 -7.32 -23.67 19.15
N GLY A 287 -6.89 -24.70 18.43
CA GLY A 287 -6.03 -25.75 18.97
C GLY A 287 -4.64 -25.23 19.32
N HIS A 288 -4.06 -24.37 18.46
CA HIS A 288 -2.77 -23.70 18.74
C HIS A 288 -2.88 -22.75 19.96
N VAL A 289 -3.98 -22.00 20.07
CA VAL A 289 -4.21 -21.12 21.23
C VAL A 289 -4.35 -21.94 22.51
N ASP A 290 -5.12 -23.02 22.47
CA ASP A 290 -5.31 -23.90 23.63
C ASP A 290 -3.98 -24.55 24.06
N GLU A 291 -3.17 -25.00 23.10
CA GLU A 291 -1.83 -25.56 23.38
C GLU A 291 -0.90 -24.53 24.02
N LEU A 292 -0.91 -23.29 23.53
CA LEU A 292 -0.10 -22.21 24.08
C LEU A 292 -0.52 -21.85 25.51
N ILE A 293 -1.81 -21.75 25.79
CA ILE A 293 -2.35 -21.49 27.14
C ILE A 293 -1.96 -22.62 28.09
N GLU A 294 -2.08 -23.89 27.65
CA GLU A 294 -1.69 -25.05 28.45
C GLU A 294 -0.17 -25.02 28.77
N MET A 295 0.66 -24.70 27.77
CA MET A 295 2.11 -24.63 27.94
C MET A 295 2.54 -23.53 28.92
N LEU A 296 1.89 -22.36 28.85
CA LEU A 296 2.09 -21.25 29.78
C LEU A 296 1.48 -21.52 31.16
N LYS A 297 0.62 -22.54 31.29
CA LYS A 297 -0.15 -22.87 32.50
C LYS A 297 -1.03 -21.71 32.97
N PHE A 298 -1.59 -20.97 32.01
CA PHE A 298 -2.53 -19.89 32.28
C PHE A 298 -3.96 -20.43 32.39
N ASP A 299 -4.82 -19.68 33.07
CA ASP A 299 -6.27 -19.91 33.01
C ASP A 299 -6.82 -19.22 31.76
N ALA A 300 -7.51 -19.97 30.90
CA ALA A 300 -8.15 -19.46 29.69
C ALA A 300 -9.15 -18.33 29.97
N GLU A 301 -9.76 -18.34 31.15
CA GLU A 301 -10.74 -17.35 31.62
C GLU A 301 -10.09 -16.17 32.36
N SER A 302 -8.76 -16.08 32.38
CA SER A 302 -8.05 -14.96 33.01
C SER A 302 -8.54 -13.64 32.41
N PRO A 303 -8.97 -12.66 33.23
CA PRO A 303 -9.43 -11.39 32.73
C PRO A 303 -8.27 -10.57 32.17
N LEU A 304 -8.50 -9.96 31.01
CA LEU A 304 -7.64 -8.95 30.40
C LEU A 304 -8.33 -7.59 30.45
N GLU A 305 -7.67 -6.58 29.86
CA GLU A 305 -8.25 -5.26 29.68
C GLU A 305 -9.57 -5.32 28.89
N GLU A 306 -10.40 -4.28 29.03
CA GLU A 306 -11.70 -4.14 28.34
C GLU A 306 -12.73 -5.24 28.63
N GLY A 307 -12.52 -6.04 29.68
CA GLY A 307 -13.46 -7.09 30.10
C GLY A 307 -13.42 -8.35 29.22
N ARG A 308 -12.35 -8.53 28.45
CA ARG A 308 -12.08 -9.72 27.62
C ARG A 308 -11.44 -10.82 28.47
N VAL A 309 -11.56 -12.08 28.02
CA VAL A 309 -10.83 -13.22 28.60
C VAL A 309 -9.62 -13.56 27.73
N LEU A 310 -8.58 -14.13 28.34
CA LEU A 310 -7.31 -14.46 27.68
C LEU A 310 -7.52 -15.23 26.37
N ARG A 311 -8.30 -16.31 26.42
CA ARG A 311 -8.49 -17.19 25.26
C ARG A 311 -9.09 -16.47 24.06
N ASP A 312 -10.12 -15.66 24.28
CA ASP A 312 -10.78 -14.89 23.21
C ASP A 312 -9.82 -13.85 22.62
N ALA A 313 -9.04 -13.18 23.46
CA ALA A 313 -8.06 -12.22 23.00
C ALA A 313 -6.93 -12.85 22.19
N LEU A 314 -6.43 -14.02 22.60
CA LEU A 314 -5.42 -14.77 21.83
C LEU A 314 -6.01 -15.33 20.52
N LEU A 315 -7.32 -15.53 20.43
CA LEU A 315 -7.97 -15.99 19.19
C LEU A 315 -8.09 -14.87 18.16
N THR A 316 -8.43 -13.64 18.56
CA THR A 316 -8.81 -12.57 17.62
C THR A 316 -7.95 -11.33 17.65
N ASP A 317 -7.26 -11.05 18.75
CA ASP A 317 -6.69 -9.72 19.00
C ASP A 317 -5.15 -9.72 18.88
N PHE A 318 -4.49 -10.84 19.17
CA PHE A 318 -3.02 -10.93 19.23
C PHE A 318 -2.42 -11.92 18.24
N GLU A 319 -1.24 -11.59 17.72
CA GLU A 319 -0.40 -12.51 16.94
C GLU A 319 0.30 -13.50 17.88
N VAL A 320 -0.03 -14.79 17.74
CA VAL A 320 0.47 -15.87 18.63
C VAL A 320 1.38 -16.87 17.90
N THR A 321 1.74 -16.58 16.66
CA THR A 321 2.61 -17.42 15.83
C THR A 321 3.94 -16.73 15.55
N THR A 322 3.94 -15.56 14.93
CA THR A 322 5.14 -14.88 14.43
C THR A 322 6.06 -14.40 15.56
N LEU A 323 7.37 -14.64 15.44
CA LEU A 323 8.37 -14.11 16.36
C LEU A 323 8.82 -12.72 15.93
N THR A 324 8.67 -11.74 16.82
CA THR A 324 9.18 -10.38 16.62
C THR A 324 10.35 -10.11 17.57
N ARG A 325 11.24 -9.21 17.17
CA ARG A 325 12.37 -8.83 18.03
C ARG A 325 11.94 -8.24 19.39
N PRO A 326 10.91 -7.36 19.47
CA PRO A 326 10.38 -6.88 20.76
C PRO A 326 9.90 -8.01 21.68
N PHE A 327 9.16 -8.99 21.14
CA PHE A 327 8.71 -10.14 21.93
C PHE A 327 9.89 -10.94 22.48
N LEU A 328 10.89 -11.24 21.65
CA LEU A 328 12.07 -12.00 22.07
C LEU A 328 12.89 -11.26 23.13
N GLN A 329 13.04 -9.95 23.00
CA GLN A 329 13.72 -9.11 23.99
C GLN A 329 13.00 -9.18 25.34
N GLN A 330 11.68 -8.99 25.34
CA GLN A 330 10.88 -9.08 26.55
C GLN A 330 10.93 -10.48 27.18
N TRP A 331 10.87 -11.53 26.35
CA TRP A 331 10.99 -12.91 26.80
C TRP A 331 12.38 -13.24 27.37
N ALA A 332 13.44 -12.67 26.82
CA ALA A 332 14.81 -12.80 27.33
C ALA A 332 15.01 -12.11 28.69
N GLU A 333 14.24 -11.05 28.96
CA GLU A 333 14.21 -10.41 30.27
C GLU A 333 13.52 -11.30 31.31
N TRP A 334 12.38 -11.90 30.98
CA TRP A 334 11.66 -12.75 31.93
C TRP A 334 12.34 -14.09 32.16
N SER A 335 12.77 -14.78 31.10
CA SER A 335 13.42 -16.09 31.17
C SER A 335 14.83 -16.02 31.77
N GLN A 336 15.49 -14.86 31.69
CA GLN A 336 16.90 -14.69 32.02
C GLN A 336 17.83 -15.68 31.27
N ALA A 337 17.37 -16.25 30.14
CA ALA A 337 18.07 -17.29 29.42
C ALA A 337 19.35 -16.74 28.76
N PRO A 338 20.55 -17.25 29.12
CA PRO A 338 21.80 -16.76 28.54
C PRO A 338 21.90 -16.98 27.02
N GLU A 339 21.32 -18.07 26.53
CA GLU A 339 21.28 -18.40 25.10
C GLU A 339 20.47 -17.38 24.31
N LEU A 340 19.23 -17.09 24.73
CA LEU A 340 18.35 -16.15 24.05
C LEU A 340 18.94 -14.72 24.07
N ARG A 341 19.54 -14.30 25.19
CA ARG A 341 20.23 -13.00 25.28
C ARG A 341 21.42 -12.89 24.34
N ARG A 342 22.18 -13.97 24.18
CA ARG A 342 23.31 -14.02 23.25
C ARG A 342 22.83 -13.93 21.80
N LEU A 343 21.79 -14.68 21.44
CA LEU A 343 21.19 -14.63 20.10
C LEU A 343 20.67 -13.24 19.74
N LEU A 344 20.14 -12.49 20.71
CA LEU A 344 19.67 -11.12 20.49
C LEU A 344 20.79 -10.06 20.39
N GLY A 345 22.04 -10.45 20.65
CA GLY A 345 23.21 -9.56 20.53
C GLY A 345 23.50 -9.17 19.08
N GLU A 346 24.09 -7.99 18.88
CA GLU A 346 24.38 -7.46 17.54
C GLU A 346 25.34 -8.33 16.72
N GLU A 347 26.23 -9.06 17.38
CA GLU A 347 27.20 -9.96 16.74
C GLU A 347 26.57 -11.28 16.26
N ALA A 348 25.34 -11.60 16.69
CA ALA A 348 24.66 -12.87 16.42
C ALA A 348 23.51 -12.73 15.40
N ARG A 349 23.49 -11.69 14.57
CA ARG A 349 22.39 -11.41 13.62
C ARG A 349 22.09 -12.57 12.67
N ASP A 350 23.10 -13.08 11.96
CA ASP A 350 22.92 -14.21 11.03
C ASP A 350 22.44 -15.46 11.76
N GLU A 351 23.00 -15.71 12.95
CA GLU A 351 22.61 -16.86 13.77
C GLU A 351 21.17 -16.73 14.29
N LEU A 352 20.74 -15.52 14.67
CA LEU A 352 19.37 -15.24 15.05
C LEU A 352 18.41 -15.45 13.87
N ARG A 353 18.73 -14.93 12.68
CA ARG A 353 17.93 -15.13 11.47
C ARG A 353 17.73 -16.62 11.20
N ASP A 354 18.81 -17.39 11.21
CA ASP A 354 18.77 -18.84 10.98
C ASP A 354 18.01 -19.57 12.10
N TRP A 355 18.15 -19.13 13.35
CA TRP A 355 17.43 -19.72 14.49
C TRP A 355 15.93 -19.44 14.45
N LEU A 356 15.51 -18.25 14.00
CA LEU A 356 14.10 -17.86 13.86
C LEU A 356 13.39 -18.63 12.75
N HIS A 357 14.11 -19.13 11.75
CA HIS A 357 13.52 -19.80 10.61
C HIS A 357 12.60 -20.96 11.03
N GLY A 358 11.31 -20.80 10.71
CA GLY A 358 10.24 -21.74 11.03
C GLY A 358 9.90 -21.87 12.51
N ARG A 359 10.43 -21.04 13.42
CA ARG A 359 9.99 -21.01 14.82
C ARG A 359 8.80 -20.08 15.00
N GLN A 360 7.96 -20.42 15.97
CA GLN A 360 6.84 -19.62 16.43
C GLN A 360 6.98 -19.34 17.93
N ILE A 361 6.12 -18.44 18.46
CA ILE A 361 6.06 -18.09 19.88
C ILE A 361 6.08 -19.33 20.79
N ILE A 362 5.29 -20.35 20.46
CA ILE A 362 5.22 -21.59 21.25
C ILE A 362 6.57 -22.30 21.39
N ASP A 363 7.45 -22.25 20.39
CA ASP A 363 8.77 -22.88 20.46
C ASP A 363 9.70 -22.14 21.44
N VAL A 364 9.53 -20.83 21.55
CA VAL A 364 10.28 -19.99 22.49
C VAL A 364 9.79 -20.21 23.92
N VAL A 365 8.48 -20.33 24.11
CA VAL A 365 7.87 -20.69 25.39
C VAL A 365 8.34 -22.07 25.85
N GLU A 366 8.37 -23.05 24.93
CA GLU A 366 8.83 -24.41 25.21
C GLU A 366 10.33 -24.46 25.55
N GLN A 367 11.17 -23.79 24.76
CA GLN A 367 12.62 -23.82 24.93
C GLN A 367 13.11 -23.01 26.13
N PHE A 368 12.46 -21.88 26.43
CA PHE A 368 12.85 -20.96 27.49
C PHE A 368 11.67 -20.69 28.44
N PRO A 369 11.27 -21.67 29.27
CA PRO A 369 10.12 -21.52 30.16
C PRO A 369 10.33 -20.41 31.19
N VAL A 370 9.27 -19.67 31.49
CA VAL A 370 9.23 -18.57 32.44
C VAL A 370 8.25 -18.90 33.56
N GLU A 371 8.65 -18.70 34.82
CA GLU A 371 7.75 -18.79 35.97
C GLU A 371 7.35 -17.40 36.46
N GLY A 372 6.09 -17.24 36.87
CA GLY A 372 5.61 -16.03 37.56
C GLY A 372 5.20 -14.85 36.68
N ILE A 373 5.09 -15.05 35.35
CA ILE A 373 4.38 -14.13 34.47
C ILE A 373 2.88 -14.43 34.50
N ASP A 374 2.04 -13.40 34.39
CA ASP A 374 0.59 -13.55 34.26
C ASP A 374 0.09 -13.35 32.81
N ALA A 375 -1.19 -13.64 32.60
CA ALA A 375 -1.86 -13.51 31.32
C ALA A 375 -1.77 -12.09 30.73
N ALA A 376 -1.90 -11.05 31.56
CA ALA A 376 -1.87 -9.67 31.11
C ALA A 376 -0.46 -9.25 30.66
N GLN A 377 0.57 -9.65 31.41
CA GLN A 377 1.96 -9.42 31.04
C GLN A 377 2.30 -10.11 29.72
N PHE A 378 1.90 -11.37 29.54
CA PHE A 378 2.14 -12.10 28.29
C PHE A 378 1.45 -11.42 27.10
N SER A 379 0.15 -11.13 27.21
CA SER A 379 -0.61 -10.47 26.14
C SER A 379 -0.04 -9.11 25.77
N ALA A 380 0.46 -8.34 26.74
CA ALA A 380 1.08 -7.02 26.47
C ALA A 380 2.41 -7.11 25.70
N ALA A 381 3.08 -8.27 25.68
CA ALA A 381 4.30 -8.49 24.90
C ALA A 381 4.02 -8.94 23.45
N LEU A 382 2.76 -9.30 23.14
CA LEU A 382 2.35 -9.69 21.80
C LEU A 382 1.95 -8.46 20.98
N ARG A 383 2.26 -8.46 19.68
CA ARG A 383 1.67 -7.48 18.76
C ARG A 383 0.21 -7.82 18.44
N LYS A 384 -0.56 -6.87 17.92
CA LYS A 384 -1.93 -7.15 17.45
C LYS A 384 -1.90 -8.11 16.25
N LEU A 385 -2.94 -8.91 16.12
CA LEU A 385 -3.09 -9.82 14.98
C LEU A 385 -3.34 -9.01 13.70
N PRO A 386 -2.42 -8.98 12.73
CA PRO A 386 -2.63 -8.19 11.52
C PRO A 386 -3.62 -8.87 10.57
N PRO A 387 -4.43 -8.09 9.83
CA PRO A 387 -5.14 -8.59 8.66
C PRO A 387 -4.16 -9.10 7.60
N ARG A 388 -4.61 -10.03 6.75
CA ARG A 388 -3.84 -10.48 5.58
C ARG A 388 -4.43 -9.90 4.30
N LEU A 389 -3.59 -9.21 3.55
CA LEU A 389 -3.94 -8.68 2.23
C LEU A 389 -3.86 -9.79 1.16
N TYR A 390 -4.81 -9.78 0.24
CA TYR A 390 -4.84 -10.61 -0.96
C TYR A 390 -5.17 -9.75 -2.17
N SER A 391 -4.37 -9.84 -3.24
CA SER A 391 -4.67 -9.18 -4.52
C SER A 391 -6.01 -9.69 -5.06
N ILE A 392 -6.91 -8.77 -5.42
CA ILE A 392 -8.25 -9.12 -5.88
C ILE A 392 -8.18 -9.85 -7.23
N ALA A 393 -8.93 -10.95 -7.34
CA ALA A 393 -8.95 -11.84 -8.50
C ALA A 393 -10.17 -11.65 -9.42
N SER A 394 -10.92 -10.56 -9.23
CA SER A 394 -12.11 -10.21 -10.02
C SER A 394 -12.14 -8.74 -10.43
N SER A 395 -12.88 -8.42 -11.47
CA SER A 395 -13.32 -7.06 -11.77
C SER A 395 -14.73 -6.85 -11.21
N GLN A 396 -14.95 -5.74 -10.50
CA GLN A 396 -16.29 -5.39 -10.03
C GLN A 396 -17.25 -5.06 -11.19
N ALA A 397 -16.73 -4.67 -12.36
CA ALA A 397 -17.56 -4.50 -13.55
C ALA A 397 -18.16 -5.83 -14.02
N ALA A 398 -17.41 -6.93 -13.87
CA ALA A 398 -17.84 -8.28 -14.25
C ALA A 398 -18.69 -8.95 -13.14
N VAL A 399 -18.39 -8.66 -11.87
CA VAL A 399 -19.08 -9.21 -10.69
C VAL A 399 -19.43 -8.09 -9.69
N PRO A 400 -20.52 -7.33 -9.91
CA PRO A 400 -20.82 -6.10 -9.16
C PRO A 400 -20.90 -6.26 -7.64
N ASP A 401 -21.47 -7.38 -7.19
CA ASP A 401 -21.78 -7.67 -5.80
C ASP A 401 -20.83 -8.71 -5.18
N GLU A 402 -19.67 -8.97 -5.79
CA GLU A 402 -18.73 -9.99 -5.31
C GLU A 402 -17.27 -9.50 -5.38
N VAL A 403 -16.43 -10.08 -4.54
CA VAL A 403 -14.97 -9.97 -4.63
C VAL A 403 -14.31 -11.33 -4.52
N HIS A 404 -13.40 -11.63 -5.45
CA HIS A 404 -12.81 -12.96 -5.59
C HIS A 404 -11.37 -12.96 -5.09
N LEU A 405 -10.94 -14.02 -4.41
CA LEU A 405 -9.57 -14.21 -3.92
C LEU A 405 -8.96 -15.49 -4.51
N THR A 406 -7.63 -15.49 -4.70
CA THR A 406 -6.85 -16.69 -5.02
C THR A 406 -5.86 -16.98 -3.90
N VAL A 407 -6.16 -17.97 -3.06
CA VAL A 407 -5.47 -18.19 -1.79
C VAL A 407 -4.67 -19.48 -1.81
N ALA A 408 -3.33 -19.40 -1.74
CA ALA A 408 -2.48 -20.58 -1.51
C ALA A 408 -2.44 -20.91 -0.02
N VAL A 409 -2.90 -22.11 0.35
CA VAL A 409 -2.93 -22.55 1.74
C VAL A 409 -1.52 -22.92 2.20
N VAL A 410 -1.07 -22.26 3.26
CA VAL A 410 0.28 -22.43 3.80
C VAL A 410 0.25 -23.54 4.85
N ARG A 411 0.97 -24.63 4.56
CA ARG A 411 1.18 -25.76 5.48
C ARG A 411 2.61 -26.28 5.34
N TYR A 412 3.25 -26.55 6.46
CA TYR A 412 4.62 -27.07 6.50
C TYR A 412 4.90 -27.74 7.84
N GLU A 413 5.99 -28.52 7.92
CA GLU A 413 6.48 -29.07 9.18
C GLU A 413 7.83 -28.43 9.51
N THR A 414 8.01 -28.05 10.77
CA THR A 414 9.26 -27.46 11.25
C THR A 414 9.37 -27.62 12.76
N HIS A 415 10.59 -27.81 13.25
CA HIS A 415 10.88 -28.06 14.67
C HIS A 415 9.98 -29.15 15.29
N GLY A 416 9.68 -30.21 14.52
CA GLY A 416 8.87 -31.34 14.98
C GLY A 416 7.36 -31.07 15.08
N ARG A 417 6.88 -29.92 14.59
CA ARG A 417 5.47 -29.50 14.66
C ARG A 417 4.91 -29.24 13.27
N ALA A 418 3.66 -29.61 13.06
CA ALA A 418 2.90 -29.16 11.90
C ALA A 418 2.54 -27.69 12.07
N ARG A 419 2.72 -26.88 11.02
CA ARG A 419 2.42 -25.45 11.00
C ARG A 419 1.44 -25.13 9.91
N ASN A 420 0.57 -24.18 10.22
CA ASN A 420 -0.41 -23.64 9.31
C ASN A 420 -0.27 -22.12 9.25
N GLY A 421 -0.44 -21.52 8.07
CA GLY A 421 -0.58 -20.07 7.97
C GLY A 421 -1.92 -19.63 8.56
N VAL A 422 -1.90 -18.61 9.42
CA VAL A 422 -3.06 -18.19 10.23
C VAL A 422 -4.30 -17.94 9.36
N THR A 423 -4.23 -16.96 8.45
CA THR A 423 -5.37 -16.62 7.60
C THR A 423 -5.72 -17.71 6.59
N THR A 424 -4.72 -18.34 5.99
CA THR A 424 -4.98 -19.31 4.92
C THR A 424 -5.62 -20.60 5.44
N SER A 425 -5.26 -21.06 6.63
CA SER A 425 -5.93 -22.22 7.26
C SER A 425 -7.27 -21.84 7.87
N TYR A 426 -7.42 -20.61 8.39
CA TYR A 426 -8.73 -20.08 8.75
C TYR A 426 -9.72 -20.16 7.58
N LEU A 427 -9.33 -19.64 6.41
CA LEU A 427 -10.18 -19.65 5.22
C LEU A 427 -10.38 -21.06 4.62
N ALA A 428 -9.41 -21.97 4.77
CA ALA A 428 -9.47 -23.29 4.16
C ALA A 428 -10.17 -24.35 5.01
N ASP A 429 -10.02 -24.28 6.33
CA ASP A 429 -10.39 -25.37 7.25
C ASP A 429 -11.54 -25.01 8.20
N ARG A 430 -11.80 -23.71 8.42
CA ARG A 430 -12.72 -23.22 9.45
C ARG A 430 -13.85 -22.35 8.91
N ILE A 431 -13.89 -22.14 7.60
CA ILE A 431 -14.87 -21.31 6.92
C ILE A 431 -15.47 -22.11 5.77
N GLU A 432 -16.79 -22.20 5.76
CA GLU A 432 -17.58 -22.85 4.72
C GLU A 432 -18.47 -21.83 3.98
N PRO A 433 -18.93 -22.13 2.75
CA PRO A 433 -19.94 -21.30 2.10
C PRO A 433 -21.17 -21.06 3.00
N GLY A 434 -21.57 -19.80 3.14
CA GLY A 434 -22.61 -19.33 4.06
C GLY A 434 -22.07 -18.72 5.36
N ASP A 435 -20.81 -18.97 5.72
CA ASP A 435 -20.15 -18.29 6.84
C ASP A 435 -19.78 -16.85 6.46
N ARG A 436 -19.41 -16.05 7.48
CA ARG A 436 -19.02 -14.65 7.28
C ARG A 436 -17.58 -14.39 7.68
N VAL A 437 -16.87 -13.65 6.83
CA VAL A 437 -15.48 -13.26 7.03
C VAL A 437 -15.38 -11.73 7.09
N PRO A 438 -14.74 -11.16 8.13
CA PRO A 438 -14.46 -9.74 8.21
C PRO A 438 -13.41 -9.31 7.17
N ILE A 439 -13.80 -8.38 6.29
CA ILE A 439 -12.96 -7.85 5.22
C ILE A 439 -13.00 -6.32 5.12
N TYR A 440 -12.00 -5.74 4.47
CA TYR A 440 -12.02 -4.37 3.98
C TYR A 440 -11.27 -4.28 2.64
N ILE A 441 -11.54 -3.23 1.87
CA ILE A 441 -10.81 -2.96 0.61
C ILE A 441 -9.60 -2.10 0.91
N ASP A 442 -8.43 -2.58 0.49
CA ASP A 442 -7.16 -1.87 0.52
C ASP A 442 -6.85 -1.35 -0.88
N ARG A 443 -6.87 -0.03 -1.05
CA ARG A 443 -6.79 0.61 -2.37
C ARG A 443 -5.34 0.79 -2.80
N ASN A 444 -4.99 0.20 -3.94
CA ASN A 444 -3.66 0.35 -4.54
C ASN A 444 -3.70 1.39 -5.66
N LYS A 445 -3.11 2.56 -5.43
CA LYS A 445 -3.05 3.65 -6.43
C LYS A 445 -2.03 3.38 -7.56
N GLN A 446 -1.09 2.46 -7.36
CA GLN A 446 0.03 2.24 -8.28
C GLN A 446 -0.24 1.09 -9.23
N PHE A 447 -0.73 -0.05 -8.74
CA PHE A 447 -0.94 -1.26 -9.54
C PHE A 447 -2.31 -1.25 -10.24
N LYS A 448 -2.40 -0.55 -11.38
CA LYS A 448 -3.67 -0.32 -12.10
C LYS A 448 -3.54 -0.51 -13.61
N LEU A 449 -4.64 -0.92 -14.23
CA LEU A 449 -4.79 -0.91 -15.68
C LEU A 449 -4.59 0.53 -16.23
N PRO A 450 -4.03 0.67 -17.45
CA PRO A 450 -4.00 1.96 -18.11
C PRO A 450 -5.41 2.44 -18.46
N ASP A 451 -5.56 3.76 -18.55
CA ASP A 451 -6.80 4.37 -19.05
C ASP A 451 -7.01 4.07 -20.54
N ASP A 452 -5.91 3.92 -21.31
CA ASP A 452 -5.95 3.58 -22.73
C ASP A 452 -6.27 2.09 -22.96
N ASP A 453 -7.45 1.82 -23.51
CA ASP A 453 -7.95 0.48 -23.83
C ASP A 453 -7.18 -0.20 -24.98
N GLU A 454 -6.42 0.55 -25.78
CA GLU A 454 -5.60 0.01 -26.87
C GLU A 454 -4.17 -0.31 -26.41
N ALA A 455 -3.78 0.11 -25.21
CA ALA A 455 -2.44 -0.15 -24.68
C ALA A 455 -2.19 -1.66 -24.49
N PRO A 456 -1.07 -2.21 -25.02
CA PRO A 456 -0.72 -3.62 -24.83
C PRO A 456 -0.31 -3.93 -23.40
N LEU A 457 -0.67 -5.10 -22.87
CA LEU A 457 -0.29 -5.55 -21.54
C LEU A 457 0.58 -6.81 -21.57
N ILE A 458 1.65 -6.80 -20.80
CA ILE A 458 2.47 -7.96 -20.44
C ILE A 458 2.26 -8.24 -18.96
N MET A 459 1.65 -9.37 -18.65
CA MET A 459 1.29 -9.79 -17.30
C MET A 459 2.13 -11.00 -16.91
N ILE A 460 2.89 -10.90 -15.82
CA ILE A 460 3.82 -11.95 -15.37
C ILE A 460 3.43 -12.35 -13.95
N GLY A 461 2.78 -13.51 -13.82
CA GLY A 461 2.23 -13.96 -12.54
C GLY A 461 2.28 -15.47 -12.40
N PRO A 462 3.34 -16.04 -11.80
CA PRO A 462 3.35 -17.46 -11.45
C PRO A 462 2.52 -17.73 -10.19
N GLY A 463 1.89 -18.90 -10.12
CA GLY A 463 1.07 -19.35 -9.00
C GLY A 463 -0.09 -18.39 -8.69
N THR A 464 -0.20 -17.96 -7.44
CA THR A 464 -1.24 -17.00 -7.00
C THR A 464 -1.02 -15.60 -7.54
N GLY A 465 0.15 -15.28 -8.10
CA GLY A 465 0.42 -14.01 -8.78
C GLY A 465 -0.48 -13.75 -10.00
N VAL A 466 -1.25 -14.75 -10.45
CA VAL A 466 -2.27 -14.59 -11.49
C VAL A 466 -3.50 -13.82 -11.03
N ALA A 467 -3.75 -13.74 -9.71
CA ALA A 467 -4.96 -13.15 -9.17
C ALA A 467 -5.33 -11.80 -9.83
N PRO A 468 -4.49 -10.75 -9.78
CA PRO A 468 -4.86 -9.47 -10.39
C PRO A 468 -4.99 -9.54 -11.91
N PHE A 469 -4.33 -10.47 -12.58
CA PHE A 469 -4.42 -10.62 -14.04
C PHE A 469 -5.73 -11.25 -14.50
N ARG A 470 -6.36 -12.07 -13.63
CA ARG A 470 -7.75 -12.48 -13.83
C ARG A 470 -8.68 -11.28 -13.79
N ALA A 471 -8.52 -10.41 -12.78
CA ALA A 471 -9.29 -9.18 -12.65
C ALA A 471 -9.08 -8.25 -13.86
N PHE A 472 -7.84 -8.11 -14.33
CA PHE A 472 -7.50 -7.26 -15.47
C PHE A 472 -8.17 -7.73 -16.76
N LEU A 473 -8.16 -9.04 -17.04
CA LEU A 473 -8.83 -9.55 -18.24
C LEU A 473 -10.35 -9.46 -18.14
N GLN A 474 -10.95 -9.69 -16.97
CA GLN A 474 -12.38 -9.45 -16.78
C GLN A 474 -12.74 -7.98 -17.05
N GLU A 475 -11.98 -7.03 -16.49
CA GLU A 475 -12.20 -5.60 -16.71
C GLU A 475 -12.08 -5.22 -18.19
N ARG A 476 -11.04 -5.71 -18.87
CA ARG A 476 -10.83 -5.45 -20.30
C ARG A 476 -11.94 -6.05 -21.16
N GLU A 477 -12.49 -7.21 -20.78
CA GLU A 477 -13.65 -7.81 -21.44
C GLU A 477 -14.88 -6.90 -21.30
N GLU A 478 -15.19 -6.44 -20.09
CA GLU A 478 -16.35 -5.56 -19.83
C GLU A 478 -16.21 -4.16 -20.44
N ARG A 479 -14.99 -3.62 -20.51
CA ARG A 479 -14.69 -2.35 -21.20
C ARG A 479 -14.72 -2.50 -22.73
N GLY A 480 -14.66 -3.71 -23.26
CA GLY A 480 -14.48 -3.97 -24.69
C GLY A 480 -13.12 -3.50 -25.21
N ALA A 481 -12.07 -3.60 -24.39
CA ALA A 481 -10.73 -3.11 -24.69
C ALA A 481 -10.07 -3.89 -25.84
N GLY A 482 -9.55 -3.19 -26.85
CA GLY A 482 -9.00 -3.77 -28.07
C GLY A 482 -7.50 -4.10 -28.02
N GLY A 483 -6.76 -3.52 -27.08
CA GLY A 483 -5.31 -3.70 -27.00
C GLY A 483 -4.90 -5.13 -26.64
N ASP A 484 -3.69 -5.50 -27.08
CA ASP A 484 -3.18 -6.86 -26.95
C ASP A 484 -2.84 -7.25 -25.50
N ASN A 485 -3.11 -8.51 -25.12
CA ASN A 485 -2.82 -9.03 -23.79
C ASN A 485 -1.91 -10.26 -23.85
N TRP A 486 -0.85 -10.28 -23.03
CA TRP A 486 0.08 -11.40 -22.92
C TRP A 486 0.23 -11.83 -21.47
N LEU A 487 -0.13 -13.07 -21.17
CA LEU A 487 0.10 -13.68 -19.85
C LEU A 487 1.30 -14.64 -19.87
N PHE A 488 2.24 -14.44 -18.96
CA PHE A 488 3.25 -15.42 -18.55
C PHE A 488 2.81 -16.04 -17.23
N PHE A 489 2.43 -17.32 -17.30
CA PHE A 489 2.01 -18.10 -16.14
C PHE A 489 3.05 -19.16 -15.80
N GLY A 490 3.19 -19.49 -14.53
CA GLY A 490 3.95 -20.68 -14.14
C GLY A 490 3.48 -21.31 -12.85
N ASP A 491 3.60 -22.63 -12.74
CA ASP A 491 3.39 -23.37 -11.50
C ASP A 491 4.20 -24.68 -11.51
N ARG A 492 3.86 -25.65 -10.66
CA ARG A 492 4.57 -26.91 -10.52
C ARG A 492 4.30 -27.85 -11.69
N ARG A 493 3.04 -28.18 -11.96
CA ARG A 493 2.67 -29.21 -12.96
C ARG A 493 1.48 -28.78 -13.79
N PHE A 494 1.51 -29.04 -15.09
CA PHE A 494 0.44 -28.68 -16.03
C PHE A 494 -0.91 -29.31 -15.64
N ARG A 495 -0.90 -30.57 -15.22
CA ARG A 495 -2.15 -31.33 -14.99
C ARG A 495 -2.84 -31.00 -13.68
N SER A 496 -2.11 -30.53 -12.68
CA SER A 496 -2.62 -30.35 -11.32
C SER A 496 -2.58 -28.91 -10.82
N ASP A 497 -1.79 -28.03 -11.43
CA ASP A 497 -1.50 -26.69 -10.88
C ASP A 497 -1.74 -25.56 -11.88
N PHE A 498 -2.38 -25.84 -13.01
CA PHE A 498 -2.74 -24.80 -13.99
C PHE A 498 -4.00 -24.05 -13.56
N LEU A 499 -3.82 -23.12 -12.63
CA LEU A 499 -4.90 -22.30 -12.04
C LEU A 499 -5.69 -21.58 -13.14
N TYR A 500 -7.03 -21.61 -13.05
CA TYR A 500 -7.96 -20.97 -13.99
C TYR A 500 -7.77 -21.34 -15.47
N GLN A 501 -7.19 -22.51 -15.78
CA GLN A 501 -6.89 -22.97 -17.15
C GLN A 501 -8.04 -22.73 -18.15
N SER A 502 -9.27 -23.07 -17.76
CA SER A 502 -10.43 -22.96 -18.65
C SER A 502 -10.75 -21.51 -19.04
N GLU A 503 -10.55 -20.55 -18.11
CA GLU A 503 -10.76 -19.13 -18.37
C GLU A 503 -9.69 -18.59 -19.34
N TRP A 504 -8.40 -18.89 -19.09
CA TRP A 504 -7.33 -18.46 -19.99
C TRP A 504 -7.54 -18.98 -21.41
N LEU A 505 -7.88 -20.26 -21.57
CA LEU A 505 -8.10 -20.86 -22.89
C LEU A 505 -9.33 -20.26 -23.58
N LYS A 506 -10.39 -19.92 -22.84
CA LYS A 506 -11.56 -19.22 -23.38
C LYS A 506 -11.19 -17.83 -23.90
N TRP A 507 -10.46 -17.03 -23.12
CA TRP A 507 -10.00 -15.71 -23.56
C TRP A 507 -9.00 -15.78 -24.71
N ARG A 508 -8.15 -16.82 -24.78
CA ARG A 508 -7.29 -17.08 -25.97
C ARG A 508 -8.14 -17.35 -27.21
N GLN A 509 -9.19 -18.16 -27.09
CA GLN A 509 -10.06 -18.52 -28.21
C GLN A 509 -10.86 -17.33 -28.74
N HIS A 510 -11.30 -16.43 -27.86
CA HIS A 510 -12.07 -15.24 -28.23
C HIS A 510 -11.19 -14.05 -28.65
N GLY A 511 -9.86 -14.17 -28.51
CA GLY A 511 -8.90 -13.15 -28.95
C GLY A 511 -8.59 -12.06 -27.93
N LEU A 512 -9.25 -12.05 -26.76
CA LEU A 512 -8.94 -11.10 -25.68
C LEU A 512 -7.52 -11.32 -25.13
N LEU A 513 -7.17 -12.58 -24.85
CA LEU A 513 -5.80 -12.94 -24.50
C LEU A 513 -5.05 -13.21 -25.80
N THR A 514 -4.17 -12.30 -26.23
CA THR A 514 -3.40 -12.39 -27.49
C THR A 514 -2.28 -13.44 -27.41
N ARG A 515 -1.67 -13.62 -26.23
CA ARG A 515 -0.59 -14.58 -26.01
C ARG A 515 -0.65 -15.19 -24.60
N LEU A 516 -0.24 -16.45 -24.50
CA LEU A 516 -0.14 -17.18 -23.23
C LEU A 516 1.08 -18.08 -23.29
N ASP A 517 2.05 -17.80 -22.43
CA ASP A 517 3.26 -18.59 -22.26
C ASP A 517 3.26 -19.21 -20.85
N VAL A 518 3.52 -20.52 -20.77
CA VAL A 518 3.38 -21.30 -19.54
C VAL A 518 4.69 -21.98 -19.14
N ALA A 519 5.00 -21.97 -17.84
CA ALA A 519 6.18 -22.60 -17.27
C ALA A 519 5.80 -23.59 -16.16
N PHE A 520 6.12 -24.88 -16.35
CA PHE A 520 5.88 -25.92 -15.34
C PHE A 520 7.19 -26.47 -14.83
N SER A 521 7.48 -26.20 -13.56
CA SER A 521 8.81 -26.47 -12.97
C SER A 521 9.06 -27.95 -12.64
N ARG A 522 8.03 -28.81 -12.68
CA ARG A 522 8.11 -30.22 -12.24
C ARG A 522 7.63 -31.24 -13.28
N ASP A 523 7.31 -30.82 -14.50
CA ASP A 523 6.86 -31.73 -15.57
C ASP A 523 8.02 -32.40 -16.33
N GLN A 524 9.25 -31.90 -16.16
CA GLN A 524 10.46 -32.41 -16.78
C GLN A 524 11.66 -32.34 -15.80
N ALA A 525 12.81 -32.88 -16.22
CA ALA A 525 14.01 -32.95 -15.37
C ALA A 525 14.59 -31.55 -15.07
N ASP A 526 14.67 -30.69 -16.08
CA ASP A 526 15.13 -29.32 -15.93
C ASP A 526 13.98 -28.41 -15.51
N LYS A 527 14.19 -27.60 -14.47
CA LYS A 527 13.16 -26.67 -14.00
C LYS A 527 13.02 -25.53 -15.01
N VAL A 528 11.78 -25.27 -15.43
CA VAL A 528 11.44 -24.15 -16.31
C VAL A 528 10.54 -23.20 -15.52
N TYR A 529 10.93 -21.92 -15.52
CA TYR A 529 10.24 -20.83 -14.84
C TYR A 529 9.82 -19.73 -15.83
N VAL A 530 9.11 -18.71 -15.34
CA VAL A 530 8.59 -17.63 -16.19
C VAL A 530 9.70 -16.77 -16.79
N GLN A 531 10.80 -16.56 -16.06
CA GLN A 531 12.00 -15.86 -16.54
C GLN A 531 12.66 -16.57 -17.73
N ASP A 532 12.57 -17.90 -17.80
CA ASP A 532 13.07 -18.67 -18.95
C ASP A 532 12.18 -18.41 -20.18
N ARG A 533 10.85 -18.41 -19.99
CA ARG A 533 9.89 -18.08 -21.05
C ARG A 533 10.04 -16.65 -21.56
N LEU A 534 10.34 -15.69 -20.69
CA LEU A 534 10.63 -14.32 -21.08
C LEU A 534 11.84 -14.26 -22.03
N ARG A 535 12.93 -14.95 -21.68
CA ARG A 535 14.14 -15.01 -22.52
C ARG A 535 13.91 -15.75 -23.83
N GLU A 536 13.15 -16.84 -23.82
CA GLU A 536 12.76 -17.56 -25.05
C GLU A 536 11.97 -16.68 -26.02
N GLN A 537 11.18 -15.74 -25.49
CA GLN A 537 10.33 -14.83 -26.27
C GLN A 537 10.97 -13.43 -26.45
N ALA A 538 12.27 -13.29 -26.23
CA ALA A 538 12.97 -12.01 -26.13
C ALA A 538 12.65 -11.02 -27.26
N GLU A 539 12.72 -11.45 -28.53
CA GLU A 539 12.48 -10.59 -29.69
C GLU A 539 11.04 -10.03 -29.69
N THR A 540 10.05 -10.88 -29.43
CA THR A 540 8.64 -10.45 -29.40
C THR A 540 8.35 -9.61 -28.16
N LEU A 541 8.93 -9.98 -27.01
CA LEU A 541 8.80 -9.23 -25.77
C LEU A 541 9.33 -7.80 -25.95
N TYR A 542 10.54 -7.66 -26.48
CA TYR A 542 11.13 -6.34 -26.74
C TYR A 542 10.31 -5.53 -27.75
N ALA A 543 9.79 -6.16 -28.81
CA ALA A 543 8.90 -5.47 -29.76
C ALA A 543 7.63 -4.92 -29.09
N TRP A 544 7.07 -5.60 -28.10
CA TRP A 544 5.93 -5.10 -27.32
C TRP A 544 6.33 -3.95 -26.39
N LEU A 545 7.50 -4.01 -25.76
CA LEU A 545 8.04 -2.91 -24.95
C LEU A 545 8.16 -1.63 -25.80
N GLU A 546 8.72 -1.75 -27.01
CA GLU A 546 8.84 -0.65 -27.97
C GLU A 546 7.49 -0.17 -28.51
N ALA A 547 6.48 -1.03 -28.53
CA ALA A 547 5.11 -0.67 -28.90
C ALA A 547 4.32 0.04 -27.78
N GLY A 548 4.96 0.35 -26.65
CA GLY A 548 4.32 1.06 -25.55
C GLY A 548 3.68 0.15 -24.50
N ALA A 549 3.98 -1.15 -24.49
CA ALA A 549 3.35 -2.09 -23.56
C ALA A 549 3.58 -1.71 -22.09
N TYR A 550 2.57 -2.00 -21.27
CA TYR A 550 2.62 -1.97 -19.81
C TYR A 550 2.99 -3.37 -19.29
N VAL A 551 3.97 -3.44 -18.40
CA VAL A 551 4.49 -4.66 -17.78
C VAL A 551 4.06 -4.69 -16.33
N TYR A 552 3.44 -5.80 -15.95
CA TYR A 552 3.00 -6.06 -14.58
C TYR A 552 3.62 -7.35 -14.07
N VAL A 553 4.18 -7.30 -12.87
CA VAL A 553 4.73 -8.48 -12.18
C VAL A 553 4.01 -8.66 -10.85
N CYS A 554 3.48 -9.85 -10.59
CA CYS A 554 2.83 -10.17 -9.33
C CYS A 554 3.25 -11.54 -8.80
N GLY A 555 3.51 -11.63 -7.49
CA GLY A 555 3.87 -12.87 -6.79
C GLY A 555 5.05 -12.71 -5.83
N ASP A 556 5.86 -13.76 -5.73
CA ASP A 556 6.96 -13.89 -4.78
C ASP A 556 8.02 -12.78 -4.92
N ALA A 557 8.22 -12.02 -3.84
CA ALA A 557 9.17 -10.90 -3.80
C ALA A 557 10.64 -11.34 -3.66
N GLU A 558 10.91 -12.48 -3.03
CA GLU A 558 12.26 -12.90 -2.62
C GLU A 558 13.07 -13.50 -3.79
N PHE A 559 12.45 -14.34 -4.61
CA PHE A 559 13.13 -15.08 -5.68
C PHE A 559 12.59 -14.72 -7.06
N MET A 560 11.27 -14.71 -7.23
CA MET A 560 10.65 -14.58 -8.55
C MET A 560 10.81 -13.17 -9.12
N ALA A 561 10.49 -12.14 -8.35
CA ALA A 561 10.53 -10.76 -8.83
C ALA A 561 11.96 -10.31 -9.25
N PRO A 562 13.05 -10.60 -8.50
CA PRO A 562 14.41 -10.33 -8.95
C PRO A 562 14.79 -11.06 -10.25
N ASP A 563 14.42 -12.34 -10.37
CA ASP A 563 14.71 -13.14 -11.57
C ASP A 563 13.99 -12.63 -12.81
N VAL A 564 12.73 -12.23 -12.68
CA VAL A 564 11.95 -11.61 -13.76
C VAL A 564 12.54 -10.25 -14.14
N HIS A 565 12.89 -9.42 -13.15
CA HIS A 565 13.53 -8.14 -13.42
C HIS A 565 14.85 -8.33 -14.18
N GLN A 566 15.68 -9.30 -13.77
CA GLN A 566 16.90 -9.63 -14.49
C GLN A 566 16.63 -10.12 -15.92
N ALA A 567 15.60 -10.95 -16.13
CA ALA A 567 15.24 -11.40 -17.48
C ALA A 567 14.81 -10.24 -18.38
N LEU A 568 14.05 -9.27 -17.86
CA LEU A 568 13.70 -8.05 -18.60
C LEU A 568 14.94 -7.24 -18.97
N ARG A 569 15.88 -7.06 -18.03
CA ARG A 569 17.18 -6.40 -18.29
C ARG A 569 17.96 -7.10 -19.40
N ASP A 570 18.04 -8.43 -19.35
CA ASP A 570 18.73 -9.24 -20.35
C ASP A 570 18.11 -9.04 -21.74
N VAL A 571 16.78 -9.07 -21.83
CA VAL A 571 16.04 -8.87 -23.10
C VAL A 571 16.26 -7.47 -23.66
N ILE A 572 16.15 -6.42 -22.86
CA ILE A 572 16.37 -5.03 -23.30
C ILE A 572 17.81 -4.84 -23.79
N ARG A 573 18.78 -5.38 -23.06
CA ARG A 573 20.20 -5.33 -23.43
C ARG A 573 20.45 -6.01 -24.78
N GLU A 574 19.96 -7.24 -24.93
CA GLU A 574 20.26 -8.07 -26.09
C GLU A 574 19.50 -7.65 -27.35
N GLN A 575 18.23 -7.29 -27.21
CA GLN A 575 17.36 -6.96 -28.35
C GLN A 575 17.42 -5.46 -28.70
N GLY A 576 17.57 -4.58 -27.71
CA GLY A 576 17.68 -3.13 -27.93
C GLY A 576 19.11 -2.63 -28.18
N GLY A 577 20.12 -3.48 -27.99
CA GLY A 577 21.53 -3.10 -28.15
C GLY A 577 22.03 -2.12 -27.08
N HIS A 578 21.34 -2.05 -25.93
CA HIS A 578 21.76 -1.25 -24.79
C HIS A 578 22.96 -1.91 -24.07
N GLY A 579 23.82 -1.10 -23.44
CA GLY A 579 24.76 -1.61 -22.43
C GLY A 579 24.03 -1.89 -21.11
N GLU A 580 24.71 -2.50 -20.12
CA GLU A 580 24.10 -2.82 -18.81
C GLU A 580 23.44 -1.60 -18.14
N ALA A 581 24.16 -0.48 -18.04
CA ALA A 581 23.60 0.76 -17.48
C ALA A 581 22.40 1.30 -18.29
N GLY A 582 22.40 1.08 -19.61
CA GLY A 582 21.31 1.53 -20.48
C GLY A 582 20.03 0.70 -20.32
N ALA A 583 20.15 -0.60 -20.04
CA ALA A 583 18.99 -1.44 -19.74
C ALA A 583 18.35 -1.07 -18.39
N ASP A 584 19.17 -0.72 -17.40
CA ASP A 584 18.69 -0.25 -16.10
C ASP A 584 17.98 1.10 -16.23
N ASP A 585 18.56 2.03 -16.97
CA ASP A 585 17.95 3.33 -17.24
C ASP A 585 16.61 3.18 -17.99
N TYR A 586 16.51 2.25 -18.95
CA TYR A 586 15.26 1.94 -19.66
C TYR A 586 14.16 1.45 -18.72
N LEU A 587 14.45 0.48 -17.84
CA LEU A 587 13.46 -0.02 -16.89
C LEU A 587 13.07 1.04 -15.86
N ARG A 588 14.01 1.89 -15.44
CA ARG A 588 13.70 3.03 -14.56
C ARG A 588 12.78 4.04 -15.25
N GLU A 589 13.02 4.37 -16.50
CA GLU A 589 12.14 5.23 -17.31
C GLU A 589 10.73 4.61 -17.40
N MET A 590 10.62 3.30 -17.67
CA MET A 590 9.33 2.62 -17.66
C MET A 590 8.61 2.69 -16.30
N GLN A 591 9.33 2.60 -15.17
CA GLN A 591 8.74 2.75 -13.84
C GLN A 591 8.22 4.17 -13.62
N GLN A 592 8.99 5.20 -14.02
CA GLN A 592 8.56 6.60 -13.95
C GLN A 592 7.32 6.87 -14.82
N GLU A 593 7.26 6.25 -16.00
CA GLU A 593 6.10 6.29 -16.90
C GLU A 593 4.91 5.45 -16.39
N LYS A 594 5.06 4.75 -15.26
CA LYS A 594 4.10 3.78 -14.70
C LYS A 594 3.77 2.64 -15.68
N ARG A 595 4.68 2.34 -16.59
CA ARG A 595 4.59 1.22 -17.55
C ARG A 595 5.28 -0.04 -17.05
N TYR A 596 6.02 -0.01 -15.95
CA TYR A 596 6.51 -1.20 -15.27
C TYR A 596 6.10 -1.17 -13.80
N GLN A 597 5.16 -2.04 -13.41
CA GLN A 597 4.53 -2.05 -12.08
C GLN A 597 4.66 -3.42 -11.41
N ARG A 598 4.78 -3.43 -10.08
CA ARG A 598 5.00 -4.64 -9.28
C ARG A 598 4.06 -4.71 -8.09
N ASP A 599 3.40 -5.86 -7.92
CA ASP A 599 2.59 -6.22 -6.74
C ASP A 599 3.17 -7.52 -6.15
N ILE A 600 4.21 -7.37 -5.34
CA ILE A 600 5.04 -8.48 -4.85
C ILE A 600 5.01 -8.53 -3.32
N TYR A 601 5.02 -9.75 -2.79
CA TYR A 601 4.81 -10.01 -1.35
C TYR A 601 5.48 -11.30 -0.86
#